data_AF-A0AAJ1WHK4-F1
#
_entry.id   AF-A0AAJ1WHK4-F1
#
_cell.length_a   1.000
_cell.length_b   1.000
_cell.length_c   1.000
_cell.angle_alpha   90.00
_cell.angle_beta   90.00
_cell.angle_gamma   90.00
#
_symmetry.space_group_name_H-M   'P 1'
#
loop_
_entity.id
_entity.type
_entity.pdbx_description
1 polymer ?
#
loop_
_entity_poly.entity_id
_entity_poly.type
_entity_poly.pdbx_seq_one_letter_code
_entity_poly.pdbx_strand_id
1 'polypeptide(L)'
;MDHISREAAYFANRLKELNEGKLAPTPDTVIEENVFFLRIMADHAKFIGHLLDPSERKLVAQAREFSHDFDQLVFQAMDLHSMRPQSETKPLLSQFLDENKVSVTSLRDFKKTARELIEACRIKSNIHPLLADHTFREAERFLEIIDLFEASLKKT
;
A
#
# COMPACT_ATOMS: atom_id res chain seq x y z
N MET A 1 13.22 6.14 -9.11
CA MET A 1 12.66 6.78 -10.32
C MET A 1 11.43 6.04 -10.83
N ASP A 2 11.48 4.72 -11.05
CA ASP A 2 10.32 3.93 -11.53
C ASP A 2 9.07 4.05 -10.63
N HIS A 3 9.22 3.86 -9.32
CA HIS A 3 8.14 3.97 -8.32
C HIS A 3 7.31 5.27 -8.44
N ILE A 4 8.00 6.42 -8.38
CA ILE A 4 7.36 7.74 -8.48
C ILE A 4 6.67 7.92 -9.85
N SER A 5 7.24 7.35 -10.93
CA SER A 5 6.61 7.44 -12.26
C SER A 5 5.31 6.64 -12.34
N ARG A 6 5.18 5.54 -11.60
CA ARG A 6 3.94 4.76 -11.49
C ARG A 6 2.85 5.52 -10.75
N GLU A 7 3.18 6.21 -9.67
CA GLU A 7 2.25 7.11 -8.97
C GLU A 7 1.78 8.25 -9.86
N ALA A 8 2.70 8.88 -10.59
CA ALA A 8 2.35 9.94 -11.53
C ALA A 8 1.39 9.44 -12.62
N ALA A 9 1.63 8.23 -13.14
CA ALA A 9 0.75 7.58 -14.12
C ALA A 9 -0.62 7.25 -13.51
N TYR A 10 -0.66 6.72 -12.28
CA TYR A 10 -1.90 6.47 -11.54
C TYR A 10 -2.73 7.74 -11.40
N PHE A 11 -2.10 8.85 -10.97
CA PHE A 11 -2.76 10.14 -10.85
C PHE A 11 -3.31 10.65 -12.19
N ALA A 12 -2.50 10.57 -13.27
CA ALA A 12 -2.93 11.00 -14.60
C ALA A 12 -4.13 10.19 -15.13
N ASN A 13 -4.16 8.88 -14.88
CA ASN A 13 -5.29 8.03 -15.27
C ASN A 13 -6.54 8.35 -14.44
N ARG A 14 -6.40 8.55 -13.13
CA ARG A 14 -7.51 8.95 -12.28
C ARG A 14 -8.13 10.29 -12.71
N LEU A 15 -7.33 11.25 -13.14
CA LEU A 15 -7.84 12.51 -13.70
C LEU A 15 -8.67 12.32 -14.97
N LYS A 16 -8.28 11.39 -15.85
CA LYS A 16 -9.07 11.07 -17.06
C LYS A 16 -10.43 10.47 -16.67
N GLU A 17 -10.44 9.53 -15.75
CA GLU A 17 -11.67 8.92 -15.24
C GLU A 17 -12.61 9.94 -14.62
N LEU A 18 -12.08 10.91 -13.87
CA LEU A 18 -12.86 12.01 -13.31
C LEU A 18 -13.48 12.89 -14.40
N ASN A 19 -12.73 13.21 -15.46
CA ASN A 19 -13.25 13.96 -16.61
C ASN A 19 -14.34 13.19 -17.38
N GLU A 20 -14.32 11.85 -17.35
CA GLU A 20 -15.36 10.97 -17.89
C GLU A 20 -16.57 10.80 -16.96
N GLY A 21 -16.56 11.41 -15.77
CA GLY A 21 -17.64 11.31 -14.78
C GLY A 21 -17.58 10.06 -13.87
N LYS A 22 -16.47 9.29 -13.91
CA LYS A 22 -16.26 8.12 -13.03
C LYS A 22 -15.70 8.56 -11.67
N LEU A 23 -16.58 9.08 -10.82
CA LEU A 23 -16.21 9.75 -9.56
C LEU A 23 -15.72 8.83 -8.44
N ALA A 24 -16.12 7.55 -8.44
CA ALA A 24 -15.72 6.58 -7.44
C ALA A 24 -15.17 5.29 -8.08
N PRO A 25 -14.23 4.60 -7.41
CA PRO A 25 -13.84 3.25 -7.79
C PRO A 25 -15.06 2.32 -7.81
N THR A 26 -15.19 1.51 -8.85
CA THR A 26 -16.26 0.51 -8.93
C THR A 26 -15.81 -0.77 -8.23
N PRO A 27 -16.74 -1.66 -7.82
CA PRO A 27 -16.36 -2.98 -7.28
C PRO A 27 -15.40 -3.76 -8.20
N ASP A 28 -15.48 -3.53 -9.52
CA ASP A 28 -14.62 -4.18 -10.51
C ASP A 28 -13.16 -3.68 -10.47
N THR A 29 -12.88 -2.55 -9.81
CA THR A 29 -11.51 -2.02 -9.66
C THR A 29 -10.83 -2.43 -8.36
N VAL A 30 -11.51 -3.20 -7.48
CA VAL A 30 -10.96 -3.67 -6.20
C VAL A 30 -9.59 -4.34 -6.39
N ILE A 31 -9.49 -5.26 -7.35
CA ILE A 31 -8.25 -5.99 -7.59
C ILE A 31 -7.17 -5.06 -8.15
N GLU A 32 -7.50 -4.19 -9.10
CA GLU A 32 -6.53 -3.29 -9.77
C GLU A 32 -5.90 -2.31 -8.78
N GLU A 33 -6.72 -1.68 -7.93
CA GLU A 33 -6.25 -0.77 -6.90
C GLU A 33 -5.34 -1.47 -5.89
N ASN A 34 -5.71 -2.67 -5.43
CA ASN A 34 -4.89 -3.44 -4.51
C ASN A 34 -3.56 -3.87 -5.15
N VAL A 35 -3.56 -4.34 -6.41
CA VAL A 35 -2.32 -4.68 -7.13
C VAL A 35 -1.37 -3.47 -7.17
N PHE A 36 -1.89 -2.28 -7.47
CA PHE A 36 -1.09 -1.06 -7.49
C PHE A 36 -0.53 -0.72 -6.10
N PHE A 37 -1.38 -0.57 -5.10
CA PHE A 37 -0.96 -0.10 -3.78
C PHE A 37 -0.14 -1.13 -3.00
N LEU A 38 -0.40 -2.43 -3.13
CA LEU A 38 0.43 -3.47 -2.50
C LEU A 38 1.87 -3.39 -3.02
N ARG A 39 2.05 -3.13 -4.32
CA ARG A 39 3.39 -2.94 -4.90
C ARG A 39 4.06 -1.68 -4.35
N ILE A 40 3.31 -0.58 -4.20
CA ILE A 40 3.80 0.65 -3.58
C ILE A 40 4.22 0.39 -2.12
N MET A 41 3.43 -0.36 -1.34
CA MET A 41 3.77 -0.73 0.03
C MET A 41 5.01 -1.64 0.13
N ALA A 42 5.16 -2.60 -0.80
CA ALA A 42 6.34 -3.44 -0.90
C ALA A 42 7.61 -2.62 -1.18
N ASP A 43 7.53 -1.67 -2.11
CA ASP A 43 8.63 -0.74 -2.44
C ASP A 43 9.01 0.11 -1.21
N HIS A 44 8.02 0.64 -0.50
CA HIS A 44 8.24 1.45 0.71
C HIS A 44 8.99 0.70 1.81
N ALA A 45 8.59 -0.54 2.08
CA ALA A 45 9.28 -1.36 3.08
C ALA A 45 10.76 -1.56 2.72
N LYS A 46 11.07 -1.75 1.43
CA LYS A 46 12.45 -1.83 0.92
C LYS A 46 13.20 -0.50 1.06
N PHE A 47 12.56 0.63 0.75
CA PHE A 47 13.17 1.96 0.90
C PHE A 47 13.54 2.24 2.36
N ILE A 48 12.61 1.97 3.28
CA ILE A 48 12.85 2.16 4.72
C ILE A 48 14.01 1.27 5.18
N GLY A 49 13.99 -0.02 4.81
CA GLY A 49 15.07 -0.96 5.18
C GLY A 49 16.45 -0.55 4.66
N HIS A 50 16.54 -0.01 3.44
CA HIS A 50 17.81 0.42 2.84
C HIS A 50 18.29 1.81 3.29
N LEU A 51 17.39 2.68 3.75
CA LEU A 51 17.73 4.04 4.19
C LEU A 51 17.92 4.15 5.71
N LEU A 52 17.46 3.16 6.49
CA LEU A 52 17.85 3.00 7.88
C LEU A 52 19.35 2.72 7.99
N ASP A 53 19.99 3.24 9.04
CA ASP A 53 21.39 2.90 9.30
C ASP A 53 21.50 1.38 9.60
N PRO A 54 22.48 0.66 9.03
CA PRO A 54 22.63 -0.77 9.26
C PRO A 54 22.81 -1.19 10.72
N SER A 55 23.16 -0.26 11.62
CA SER A 55 23.22 -0.51 13.06
C SER A 55 21.83 -0.54 13.74
N GLU A 56 20.77 -0.02 13.11
CA GLU A 56 19.37 -0.16 13.56
C GLU A 56 18.78 -1.54 13.22
N ARG A 57 19.52 -2.61 13.57
CA ARG A 57 19.29 -3.99 13.11
C ARG A 57 17.85 -4.46 13.30
N LYS A 58 17.22 -4.09 14.42
CA LYS A 58 15.83 -4.47 14.72
C LYS A 58 14.84 -3.83 13.75
N LEU A 59 14.99 -2.53 13.47
CA LEU A 59 14.11 -1.81 12.55
C LEU A 59 14.34 -2.24 11.10
N VAL A 60 15.60 -2.50 10.73
CA VAL A 60 15.95 -3.05 9.40
C VAL A 60 15.32 -4.44 9.21
N ALA A 61 15.38 -5.31 10.23
CA ALA A 61 14.74 -6.62 10.17
C ALA A 61 13.23 -6.52 10.02
N GLN A 62 12.57 -5.64 10.80
CA GLN A 62 11.13 -5.40 10.69
C GLN A 62 10.73 -4.86 9.31
N ALA A 63 11.48 -3.90 8.76
CA ALA A 63 11.23 -3.39 7.40
C ALA A 63 11.39 -4.49 6.34
N ARG A 64 12.33 -5.42 6.54
CA ARG A 64 12.52 -6.58 5.65
C ARG A 64 11.37 -7.58 5.75
N GLU A 65 10.85 -7.83 6.95
CA GLU A 65 9.66 -8.67 7.17
C GLU A 65 8.46 -8.08 6.43
N PHE A 66 8.16 -6.78 6.62
CA PHE A 66 7.12 -6.11 5.84
C PHE A 66 7.35 -6.21 4.34
N SER A 67 8.58 -6.02 3.85
CA SER A 67 8.86 -6.19 2.43
C SER A 67 8.50 -7.59 1.93
N HIS A 68 8.82 -8.62 2.71
CA HIS A 68 8.51 -10.00 2.35
C HIS A 68 6.99 -10.24 2.32
N ASP A 69 6.29 -9.80 3.37
CA ASP A 69 4.84 -9.97 3.48
C ASP A 69 4.13 -9.28 2.31
N PHE A 70 4.50 -8.04 2.00
CA PHE A 70 3.89 -7.32 0.87
C PHE A 70 4.27 -7.91 -0.49
N ASP A 71 5.47 -8.48 -0.67
CA ASP A 71 5.79 -9.21 -1.90
C ASP A 71 4.85 -10.43 -2.09
N GLN A 72 4.51 -11.14 -1.01
CA GLN A 72 3.52 -12.23 -1.09
C GLN A 72 2.12 -11.72 -1.43
N LEU A 73 1.66 -10.66 -0.79
CA LEU A 73 0.34 -10.06 -1.08
C LEU A 73 0.26 -9.56 -2.54
N VAL A 74 1.34 -8.99 -3.07
CA VAL A 74 1.41 -8.58 -4.48
C VAL A 74 1.21 -9.79 -5.40
N PHE A 75 1.89 -10.91 -5.15
CA PHE A 75 1.72 -12.12 -5.96
C PHE A 75 0.29 -12.66 -5.88
N GLN A 76 -0.30 -12.72 -4.69
CA GLN A 76 -1.71 -13.12 -4.51
C GLN A 76 -2.67 -12.22 -5.30
N ALA A 77 -2.44 -10.89 -5.26
CA ALA A 77 -3.24 -9.93 -6.00
C ALA A 77 -3.09 -10.10 -7.53
N MET A 78 -1.88 -10.40 -8.02
CA MET A 78 -1.62 -10.67 -9.43
C MET A 78 -2.27 -11.97 -9.91
N ASP A 79 -2.28 -13.01 -9.08
CA ASP A 79 -2.99 -14.26 -9.38
C ASP A 79 -4.50 -14.03 -9.43
N LEU A 80 -5.07 -13.31 -8.44
CA LEU A 80 -6.48 -12.91 -8.46
C LEU A 80 -6.83 -12.09 -9.71
N HIS A 81 -5.96 -11.18 -10.12
CA HIS A 81 -6.13 -10.39 -11.35
C HIS A 81 -6.14 -11.28 -12.60
N SER A 82 -5.28 -12.29 -12.65
CA SER A 82 -5.18 -13.21 -13.80
C SER A 82 -6.36 -14.18 -13.90
N MET A 83 -7.06 -14.44 -12.79
CA MET A 83 -8.25 -15.30 -12.72
C MET A 83 -9.57 -14.56 -13.02
N ARG A 84 -9.52 -13.30 -13.46
CA ARG A 84 -10.72 -12.51 -13.77
C ARG A 84 -11.40 -13.00 -15.06
N PRO A 85 -12.74 -12.97 -15.14
CA PRO A 85 -13.68 -12.47 -14.13
C PRO A 85 -14.07 -13.50 -13.05
N GLN A 86 -13.61 -14.75 -13.12
CA GLN A 86 -14.05 -15.83 -12.22
C GLN A 86 -13.67 -15.59 -10.76
N SER A 87 -12.59 -14.84 -10.50
CA SER A 87 -12.14 -14.46 -9.17
C SER A 87 -12.96 -13.31 -8.54
N GLU A 88 -13.79 -12.59 -9.30
CA GLU A 88 -14.55 -11.42 -8.84
C GLU A 88 -15.83 -11.80 -8.07
N THR A 89 -15.71 -12.79 -7.19
CA THR A 89 -16.81 -13.18 -6.31
C THR A 89 -16.74 -12.41 -5.00
N LYS A 90 -17.91 -12.01 -4.47
CA LYS A 90 -17.99 -11.27 -3.21
C LYS A 90 -17.24 -11.93 -2.03
N PRO A 91 -17.31 -13.26 -1.81
CA PRO A 91 -16.54 -13.90 -0.73
C PRO A 91 -15.03 -13.77 -0.92
N LEU A 92 -14.52 -14.00 -2.14
CA LEU A 92 -13.08 -13.88 -2.43
C LEU A 92 -12.59 -12.44 -2.26
N LEU A 93 -13.33 -11.46 -2.79
CA LEU A 93 -12.97 -10.05 -2.67
C LEU A 93 -13.02 -9.56 -1.21
N SER A 94 -14.01 -10.01 -0.42
CA SER A 94 -14.09 -9.67 1.00
C SER A 94 -12.90 -10.21 1.76
N GLN A 95 -12.57 -11.50 1.60
CA GLN A 95 -11.43 -12.11 2.27
C GLN A 95 -10.11 -11.45 1.85
N PHE A 96 -9.94 -11.18 0.56
CA PHE A 96 -8.76 -10.50 0.02
C PHE A 96 -8.55 -9.11 0.65
N LEU A 97 -9.62 -8.32 0.79
CA LEU A 97 -9.55 -7.01 1.46
C LEU A 97 -9.23 -7.15 2.95
N ASP A 98 -9.88 -8.08 3.65
CA ASP A 98 -9.65 -8.33 5.08
C ASP A 98 -8.17 -8.67 5.36
N GLU A 99 -7.59 -9.58 4.55
CA GLU A 99 -6.17 -9.98 4.65
C GLU A 99 -5.23 -8.80 4.37
N ASN A 100 -5.46 -8.05 3.29
CA ASN A 100 -4.64 -6.90 2.94
C ASN A 100 -4.71 -5.81 4.02
N LYS A 101 -5.90 -5.53 4.57
CA LYS A 101 -6.12 -4.48 5.56
C LYS A 101 -5.28 -4.67 6.81
N VAL A 102 -5.16 -5.90 7.30
CA VAL A 102 -4.35 -6.21 8.49
C VAL A 102 -2.89 -5.80 8.25
N SER A 103 -2.32 -6.21 7.11
CA SER A 103 -0.94 -5.90 6.75
C SER A 103 -0.70 -4.42 6.49
N VAL A 104 -1.62 -3.74 5.81
CA VAL A 104 -1.54 -2.29 5.54
C VAL A 104 -1.65 -1.49 6.83
N THR A 105 -2.54 -1.87 7.74
CA THR A 105 -2.69 -1.25 9.07
C THR A 105 -1.38 -1.32 9.85
N SER A 106 -0.78 -2.52 9.89
CA SER A 106 0.49 -2.77 10.58
C SER A 106 1.64 -1.95 9.98
N LEU A 107 1.78 -1.93 8.64
CA LEU A 107 2.81 -1.13 7.97
C LEU A 107 2.60 0.38 8.18
N ARG A 108 1.35 0.85 8.15
CA ARG A 108 0.99 2.25 8.42
C ARG A 108 1.41 2.66 9.82
N ASP A 109 1.18 1.82 10.83
CA ASP A 109 1.60 2.10 12.21
C ASP A 109 3.13 2.08 12.38
N PHE A 110 3.80 1.16 11.70
CA PHE A 110 5.27 1.14 11.63
C PHE A 110 5.82 2.43 11.01
N LYS A 111 5.26 2.87 9.88
CA LYS A 111 5.64 4.13 9.22
C LYS A 111 5.41 5.35 10.09
N LYS A 112 4.28 5.40 10.80
CA LYS A 112 3.98 6.46 11.78
C LYS A 112 5.03 6.52 12.89
N THR A 113 5.33 5.37 13.49
CA THR A 113 6.33 5.26 14.55
C THR A 113 7.71 5.64 14.05
N ALA A 114 8.10 5.17 12.85
CA ALA A 114 9.37 5.53 12.22
C ALA A 114 9.48 7.04 11.99
N ARG A 115 8.43 7.69 11.47
CA ARG A 115 8.36 9.15 11.30
C ARG A 115 8.62 9.86 12.63
N GLU A 116 7.89 9.52 13.69
CA GLU A 116 8.02 10.14 15.01
C GLU A 116 9.44 9.96 15.59
N LEU A 117 10.06 8.80 15.40
CA LEU A 117 11.42 8.53 15.84
C LEU A 117 12.46 9.33 15.04
N ILE A 118 12.27 9.48 13.72
CA ILE A 118 13.16 10.27 12.85
C ILE A 118 13.08 11.76 13.21
N GLU A 119 11.87 12.30 13.35
CA GLU A 119 11.63 13.70 13.74
C GLU A 119 12.23 14.03 15.11
N ALA A 120 12.15 13.09 16.06
CA ALA A 120 12.75 13.23 17.38
C ALA A 120 14.26 12.90 17.43
N CYS A 121 14.88 12.60 16.29
CA CYS A 121 16.29 12.17 16.19
C CYS A 121 16.64 10.96 17.09
N ARG A 122 15.71 10.03 17.28
CA ARG A 122 15.86 8.85 18.16
C ARG A 122 16.36 7.59 17.46
N ILE A 123 16.47 7.61 16.13
CA ILE A 123 17.03 6.52 15.32
C ILE A 123 18.00 7.08 14.28
N LYS A 124 18.97 6.27 13.86
CA LYS A 124 19.91 6.63 12.78
C LYS A 124 19.35 6.21 11.43
N SER A 125 19.28 7.16 10.50
CA SER A 125 18.86 6.90 9.12
C SER A 125 19.30 8.03 8.19
N ASN A 126 19.31 7.75 6.89
CA ASN A 126 19.37 8.75 5.83
C ASN A 126 17.97 9.10 5.30
N ILE A 127 16.92 8.84 6.09
CA ILE A 127 15.53 9.12 5.72
C ILE A 127 15.20 10.54 6.12
N HIS A 128 14.90 11.40 5.15
CA HIS A 128 14.40 12.74 5.45
C HIS A 128 13.03 12.64 6.16
N PRO A 129 12.75 13.42 7.23
CA PRO A 129 11.47 13.34 7.96
C PRO A 129 10.24 13.43 7.06
N LEU A 130 10.26 14.33 6.06
CA LEU A 130 9.18 14.47 5.08
C LEU A 130 8.97 13.22 4.19
N LEU A 131 10.03 12.44 3.92
CA LEU A 131 9.90 11.18 3.18
C LEU A 131 9.19 10.12 4.05
N ALA A 132 9.52 10.05 5.34
CA ALA A 132 8.83 9.17 6.28
C ALA A 132 7.33 9.51 6.35
N ASP A 133 7.00 10.81 6.45
CA ASP A 133 5.62 11.29 6.43
C ASP A 133 4.89 11.03 5.10
N HIS A 134 5.58 11.23 3.97
CA HIS A 134 5.01 10.97 2.64
C HIS A 134 4.58 9.52 2.47
N THR A 135 5.47 8.56 2.74
CA THR A 135 5.13 7.14 2.60
C THR A 135 4.08 6.70 3.64
N PHE A 136 3.99 7.37 4.78
CA PHE A 136 2.93 7.18 5.78
C PHE A 136 1.57 7.59 5.24
N ARG A 137 1.44 8.81 4.69
CA ARG A 137 0.18 9.29 4.10
C ARG A 137 -0.32 8.43 2.95
N GLU A 138 0.57 7.85 2.16
CA GLU A 138 0.18 6.92 1.11
C GLU A 138 -0.36 5.59 1.65
N ALA A 139 0.16 5.12 2.78
CA ALA A 139 -0.41 3.96 3.47
C ALA A 139 -1.78 4.28 4.09
N GLU A 140 -1.96 5.49 4.65
CA GLU A 140 -3.28 5.96 5.09
C GLU A 140 -4.27 6.03 3.93
N ARG A 141 -3.84 6.60 2.80
CA ARG A 141 -4.66 6.67 1.59
C ARG A 141 -5.08 5.29 1.11
N PHE A 142 -4.20 4.30 1.16
CA PHE A 142 -4.56 2.94 0.77
C PHE A 142 -5.59 2.32 1.72
N LEU A 143 -5.48 2.55 3.04
CA LEU A 143 -6.49 2.10 4.00
C LEU A 143 -7.86 2.71 3.72
N GLU A 144 -7.93 4.01 3.41
CA GLU A 144 -9.20 4.65 3.02
C GLU A 144 -9.83 3.96 1.81
N ILE A 145 -9.02 3.58 0.82
CA ILE A 145 -9.50 2.89 -0.39
C ILE A 145 -10.02 1.50 -0.04
N ILE A 146 -9.31 0.74 0.80
CA ILE A 146 -9.78 -0.57 1.30
C ILE A 146 -11.12 -0.43 2.03
N ASP A 147 -11.25 0.54 2.93
CA ASP A 147 -12.49 0.79 3.69
C ASP A 147 -13.67 1.14 2.78
N LEU A 148 -13.42 1.95 1.74
CA LEU A 148 -14.43 2.29 0.72
C LEU A 148 -14.89 1.05 -0.05
N PHE A 149 -13.98 0.13 -0.40
CA PHE A 149 -14.32 -1.10 -1.07
C PHE A 149 -15.07 -2.10 -0.19
N GLU A 150 -14.67 -2.26 1.07
CA GLU A 150 -15.44 -3.07 2.03
C GLU A 150 -16.88 -2.54 2.18
N ALA A 151 -17.04 -1.21 2.25
CA ALA A 151 -18.34 -0.58 2.36
C ALA A 151 -19.19 -0.76 1.09
N SER A 152 -18.58 -0.77 -0.10
CA SER A 152 -19.30 -1.01 -1.36
C SER A 152 -19.72 -2.47 -1.51
N LEU A 153 -18.85 -3.44 -1.16
CA LEU A 153 -19.17 -4.86 -1.19
C LEU A 153 -20.27 -5.26 -0.21
N LYS A 154 -20.42 -4.56 0.93
CA LYS A 154 -21.51 -4.82 1.89
C LYS A 154 -22.89 -4.35 1.40
N LYS A 155 -22.95 -3.36 0.50
CA LYS A 155 -24.21 -2.77 -0.01
C LYS A 155 -24.86 -3.56 -1.14
N THR A 156 -24.09 -4.38 -1.84
CA THR A 156 -24.53 -5.24 -2.95
C THR A 156 -24.93 -6.61 -2.43
#